data_AF-T0PR23-F1
#
_entry.id   AF-T0PR23-F1
#
_cell.length_a   1.000
_cell.length_b   1.000
_cell.length_c   1.000
_cell.angle_alpha   90.00
_cell.angle_beta   90.00
_cell.angle_gamma   90.00
#
_symmetry.space_group_name_H-M   'P 1'
#
loop_
_entity.id
_entity.type
_entity.pdbx_description
1 polymer ?
#
loop_
_entity_poly.entity_id
_entity_poly.type
_entity_poly.pdbx_seq_one_letter_code
_entity_poly.pdbx_strand_id
1 'polypeptide(L)'
;MSDTNTKPALPDHLAGNPRSPHHVAACFEHPIGIRLNGKERTDVEEYCISEGWVKIPSPKALDRRGQPILITLKGTVEAYYIESV
;
A
#
# COMPACT_ATOMS: atom_id res chain seq x y z
N MET A 1 29.88 -2.17 12.72
CA MET A 1 29.29 -3.01 11.67
C MET A 1 27.81 -2.74 11.66
N SER A 2 27.30 -2.37 10.48
CA SER A 2 25.89 -2.26 10.07
C SER A 2 25.06 -1.19 10.76
N ASP A 3 25.17 0.04 10.23
CA ASP A 3 24.25 1.14 10.49
C ASP A 3 22.79 0.70 10.36
N THR A 4 22.07 0.94 11.45
CA THR A 4 20.67 0.64 11.69
C THR A 4 19.81 1.30 10.61
N ASN A 5 19.34 0.53 9.63
CA ASN A 5 18.30 0.98 8.72
C ASN A 5 17.05 1.27 9.58
N THR A 6 16.79 2.54 9.86
CA THR A 6 15.74 3.01 10.77
C THR A 6 14.34 2.63 10.28
N LYS A 7 14.20 2.20 9.03
CA LYS A 7 12.93 1.83 8.39
C LYS A 7 12.85 0.32 8.18
N PRO A 8 11.74 -0.34 8.54
CA PRO A 8 11.55 -1.75 8.24
C PRO A 8 11.54 -1.98 6.73
N ALA A 9 11.86 -3.19 6.26
CA ALA A 9 11.66 -3.51 4.85
C ALA A 9 10.15 -3.58 4.53
N LEU A 10 9.73 -3.02 3.40
CA LEU A 10 8.35 -3.15 2.94
C LEU A 10 8.06 -4.62 2.58
N PRO A 11 6.98 -5.22 3.13
CA PRO A 11 6.65 -6.61 2.86
C PRO A 11 6.06 -6.78 1.46
N ASP A 12 5.99 -8.04 0.99
CA ASP A 12 5.37 -8.38 -0.29
C ASP A 12 3.88 -7.99 -0.35
N HIS A 13 3.18 -8.13 0.79
CA HIS A 13 1.78 -7.77 0.94
C HIS A 13 1.62 -6.89 2.19
N LEU A 14 1.11 -5.68 1.99
CA LEU A 14 0.82 -4.73 3.07
C LEU A 14 -0.60 -4.19 2.93
N ALA A 15 -1.32 -4.16 4.06
CA ALA A 15 -2.64 -3.55 4.17
C ALA A 15 -2.63 -2.36 5.13
N GLY A 16 -3.25 -1.25 4.72
CA GLY A 16 -3.45 -0.07 5.56
C GLY A 16 -4.44 -0.29 6.70
N ASN A 17 -5.36 -1.26 6.57
CA ASN A 17 -6.36 -1.56 7.58
C ASN A 17 -5.75 -2.32 8.78
N PRO A 18 -5.78 -1.77 10.02
CA PRO A 18 -5.21 -2.42 11.20
C PRO A 18 -5.81 -3.78 11.59
N ARG A 19 -6.98 -4.12 11.04
CA ARG A 19 -7.63 -5.42 11.27
C ARG A 19 -7.19 -6.51 10.30
N SER A 20 -6.40 -6.16 9.28
CA SER A 20 -5.87 -7.13 8.32
C SER A 20 -4.70 -7.91 8.92
N PRO A 21 -4.55 -9.22 8.64
CA PRO A 21 -3.34 -9.96 9.02
C PRO A 21 -2.07 -9.45 8.32
N HIS A 22 -2.22 -8.68 7.24
CA HIS A 22 -1.11 -8.07 6.48
C HIS A 22 -0.83 -6.63 6.90
N HIS A 23 -1.30 -6.19 8.07
CA HIS A 23 -1.02 -4.86 8.59
C HIS A 23 0.28 -4.85 9.41
N VAL A 24 1.23 -4.00 9.01
CA VAL A 24 2.50 -3.80 9.72
C VAL A 24 2.63 -2.32 10.08
N ALA A 25 2.25 -1.98 11.31
CA ALA A 25 2.20 -0.59 11.79
C ALA A 25 3.52 0.18 11.60
N ALA A 26 4.66 -0.47 11.87
CA ALA A 26 5.99 0.11 11.74
C ALA A 26 6.31 0.60 10.31
N CYS A 27 5.71 0.00 9.28
CA CYS A 27 5.90 0.48 7.90
C CYS A 27 5.24 1.85 7.69
N PHE A 28 4.11 2.11 8.35
CA PHE A 28 3.32 3.34 8.21
C PHE A 28 3.86 4.50 9.05
N GLU A 29 4.88 4.29 9.89
CA GLU A 29 5.64 5.38 10.53
C GLU A 29 6.45 6.19 9.52
N HIS A 30 6.61 5.65 8.30
CA HIS A 30 7.26 6.32 7.19
C HIS A 30 6.28 6.45 6.02
N PRO A 31 6.29 7.56 5.26
CA PRO A 31 5.44 7.68 4.09
C PRO A 31 5.82 6.64 3.02
N ILE A 32 4.81 5.93 2.51
CA ILE A 32 4.95 4.89 1.49
C ILE A 32 4.36 5.40 0.18
N GLY A 33 5.11 5.25 -0.91
CA GLY A 33 4.64 5.45 -2.28
C GLY A 33 4.45 4.12 -2.99
N ILE A 34 3.45 4.04 -3.86
CA ILE A 34 3.19 2.87 -4.70
C ILE A 34 3.21 3.27 -6.17
N ARG A 35 3.85 2.47 -7.02
CA ARG A 35 3.69 2.54 -8.48
C ARG A 35 2.94 1.32 -8.98
N LEU A 36 1.96 1.55 -9.85
CA LEU A 36 1.26 0.51 -10.58
C LEU A 36 1.51 0.73 -12.07
N ASN A 37 2.14 -0.23 -12.74
CA ASN A 37 2.56 -0.13 -14.15
C ASN A 37 3.38 1.14 -14.43
N GLY A 38 4.33 1.47 -13.54
CA GLY A 38 5.16 2.67 -13.63
C GLY A 38 4.45 3.99 -13.31
N LYS A 39 3.14 3.98 -13.00
CA LYS A 39 2.39 5.17 -12.61
C LYS A 39 2.26 5.28 -11.10
N GLU A 40 2.65 6.43 -10.55
CA GLU A 40 2.52 6.71 -9.11
C GLU A 40 1.05 6.75 -8.66
N ARG A 41 0.84 6.21 -7.46
CA ARG A 41 -0.45 6.09 -6.78
C ARG A 41 -0.28 6.43 -5.30
N THR A 42 -1.21 7.23 -4.80
CA THR A 42 -1.27 7.67 -3.39
C THR A 42 -2.58 7.25 -2.72
N ASP A 43 -3.49 6.66 -3.48
CA ASP A 43 -4.83 6.19 -3.10
C ASP A 43 -4.87 4.70 -2.75
N VAL A 44 -3.71 4.04 -2.62
CA VAL A 44 -3.63 2.60 -2.37
C VAL A 44 -3.90 2.30 -0.90
N GLU A 45 -4.90 1.45 -0.64
CA GLU A 45 -5.19 0.93 0.69
C GLU A 45 -4.50 -0.41 0.99
N GLU A 46 -4.20 -1.19 -0.04
CA GLU A 46 -3.56 -2.51 0.09
C GLU A 46 -2.86 -2.89 -1.21
N TYR A 47 -1.76 -3.64 -1.12
CA TYR A 47 -1.07 -4.17 -2.30
C TYR A 47 -0.55 -5.59 -2.07
N CYS A 48 -0.32 -6.31 -3.16
CA CYS A 48 0.48 -7.52 -3.20
C CYS A 48 1.42 -7.47 -4.42
N ILE A 49 2.73 -7.49 -4.17
CA ILE A 49 3.75 -7.37 -5.21
C ILE A 49 3.84 -8.67 -6.02
N SER A 50 3.96 -9.81 -5.33
CA SER A 50 4.06 -11.13 -5.97
C SER A 50 2.83 -11.49 -6.82
N GLU A 51 1.62 -11.13 -6.36
CA GLU A 51 0.39 -11.36 -7.10
C GLU A 51 0.04 -10.22 -8.10
N GLY A 52 0.78 -9.12 -8.07
CA GLY A 52 0.66 -8.02 -9.04
C GLY A 52 -0.68 -7.27 -8.97
N TRP A 53 -1.11 -6.84 -7.79
CA TRP A 53 -2.31 -6.03 -7.65
C TRP A 53 -2.26 -5.01 -6.51
N VAL A 54 -3.11 -3.98 -6.63
CA VAL A 54 -3.41 -3.00 -5.59
C VAL A 54 -4.92 -2.87 -5.38
N LYS A 55 -5.34 -2.54 -4.17
CA LYS A 55 -6.71 -2.11 -3.87
C LYS A 55 -6.74 -0.62 -3.60
N ILE A 56 -7.70 0.05 -4.22
CA ILE A 56 -7.96 1.47 -4.07
C ILE A 56 -9.43 1.69 -3.72
N PRO A 57 -9.79 2.76 -2.99
CA PRO A 57 -11.19 3.12 -2.77
C PRO A 57 -11.83 3.56 -4.09
N SER A 58 -13.05 3.08 -4.34
CA SER A 58 -13.83 3.47 -5.50
C SER A 58 -14.19 4.96 -5.42
N PRO A 59 -13.98 5.73 -6.50
CA PRO A 59 -14.37 7.13 -6.53
C PRO A 59 -15.90 7.34 -6.62
N LYS A 60 -16.67 6.30 -6.96
CA LYS A 60 -18.11 6.42 -7.27
C LYS A 60 -19.00 5.46 -6.49
N ALA A 61 -18.47 4.34 -6.03
CA ALA A 61 -19.27 3.28 -5.42
C ALA A 61 -19.03 3.22 -3.90
N LEU A 62 -20.11 3.29 -3.15
CA LEU A 62 -20.12 3.16 -1.69
C LEU A 62 -20.82 1.85 -1.30
N ASP A 63 -20.44 1.29 -0.15
CA ASP A 63 -21.08 0.15 0.46
C ASP A 63 -22.37 0.56 1.20
N ARG A 64 -23.05 -0.42 1.84
CA ARG A 64 -24.28 -0.17 2.62
C ARG A 64 -24.11 0.76 3.83
N ARG A 65 -22.87 1.06 4.23
CA ARG A 65 -22.50 1.93 5.35
C ARG A 65 -21.96 3.29 4.86
N GLY A 66 -21.97 3.54 3.55
CA GLY A 66 -21.45 4.76 2.95
C GLY A 66 -19.92 4.80 2.82
N GLN A 67 -19.23 3.67 3.00
CA GLN A 67 -17.78 3.56 2.84
C GLN A 67 -17.42 3.25 1.39
N PRO A 68 -16.37 3.84 0.81
CA PRO A 68 -15.92 3.48 -0.54
C PRO A 68 -15.67 1.98 -0.68
N ILE A 69 -16.18 1.38 -1.75
CA ILE A 69 -15.88 -0.01 -2.08
C ILE A 69 -14.45 -0.10 -2.59
N LEU A 70 -13.67 -1.07 -2.12
CA LEU A 70 -12.34 -1.31 -2.64
C LEU A 70 -12.39 -1.97 -4.02
N ILE A 71 -11.69 -1.40 -4.99
CA ILE A 71 -11.52 -1.94 -6.34
C ILE A 71 -10.09 -2.45 -6.48
N THR A 72 -9.95 -3.66 -7.04
CA THR A 72 -8.63 -4.23 -7.35
C THR A 72 -8.18 -3.81 -8.74
N LEU A 73 -6.97 -3.26 -8.83
CA LEU A 73 -6.27 -2.99 -10.08
C LEU A 73 -5.07 -3.93 -10.19
N LYS A 74 -4.87 -4.53 -11.36
CA LYS A 74 -3.78 -5.47 -11.62
C LYS A 74 -2.67 -4.83 -12.43
N GLY A 75 -1.43 -5.29 -12.22
CA GLY A 75 -0.25 -4.82 -12.93
C GLY A 75 1.03 -5.03 -12.14
N THR A 76 2.14 -4.54 -12.68
CA THR A 76 3.41 -4.49 -11.95
C THR A 76 3.29 -3.52 -10.79
N VAL A 77 3.53 -4.01 -9.58
CA VAL A 77 3.45 -3.23 -8.34
C VAL A 77 4.86 -3.00 -7.81
N GLU A 78 5.17 -1.75 -7.49
CA GLU A 78 6.41 -1.37 -6.82
C GLU A 78 6.06 -0.54 -5.59
N ALA A 79 6.57 -0.94 -4.42
CA ALA A 79 6.40 -0.21 -3.17
C ALA A 79 7.76 0.36 -2.72
N TYR A 80 7.76 1.61 -2.27
CA TYR A 80 8.97 2.30 -1.82
C TYR A 80 8.65 3.29 -0.71
N TYR A 81 9.65 3.60 0.11
CA TYR A 81 9.54 4.74 1.02
C TYR A 81 9.74 6.04 0.26
N ILE A 82 8.87 7.01 0.51
CA ILE A 82 9.08 8.37 0.00
C ILE A 82 10.19 8.98 0.85
N GLU A 83 11.27 9.42 0.19
CA GLU A 83 12.27 10.24 0.85
C GLU A 83 11.69 11.62 1.08
N SER A 84 11.59 12.01 2.34
CA SER A 84 11.28 13.39 2.71
C SER A 84 12.56 14.21 2.47
N VAL A 85 12.53 15.06 1.44
CA VAL A 85 13.58 16.03 1.13
C VAL A 85 13.57 17.15 2.17
#